data_AF-S5XWV8-F1
#
_entry.id   AF-S5XWV8-F1
#
_cell.length_a   1.000
_cell.length_b   1.000
_cell.length_c   1.000
_cell.angle_alpha   90.00
_cell.angle_beta   90.00
_cell.angle_gamma   90.00
#
_symmetry.space_group_name_H-M   'P 1'
#
loop_
_entity.id
_entity.type
_entity.pdbx_description
1 polymer ?
#
loop_
_entity_poly.entity_id
_entity_poly.type
_entity_poly.pdbx_seq_one_letter_code
_entity_poly.pdbx_strand_id
1 'polypeptide(L)'
;MACAVTPDRVMAEVERVMSRPFEWGPRDCCSAACDVFAALWGFDPMARFRGYRGARDALRLMADGGGLPKLCAQVSRETGLIEGHAPGGFGLTAIEGLPSLLICITPGTWAGKTLRGFALVRSADKGWCLAQTASDLDRPSGLCRPA
;
A
#
# COMPACT_ATOMS: atom_id res chain seq x y z
N MET A 1 -16.79 -4.86 15.08
CA MET A 1 -15.49 -5.58 15.21
C MET A 1 -14.76 -5.41 13.89
N ALA A 2 -13.67 -4.63 13.87
CA ALA A 2 -12.81 -4.60 12.69
C ALA A 2 -12.22 -6.01 12.51
N CYS A 3 -12.48 -6.64 11.36
CA CYS A 3 -11.81 -7.89 11.02
C CYS A 3 -10.32 -7.59 10.92
N ALA A 4 -9.49 -8.31 11.69
CA ALA A 4 -8.04 -8.17 11.61
C ALA A 4 -7.58 -8.29 10.16
N VAL A 5 -6.58 -7.49 9.77
CA VAL A 5 -5.99 -7.55 8.43
C VAL A 5 -4.99 -8.69 8.42
N THR A 6 -5.36 -9.81 7.80
CA THR A 6 -4.54 -11.01 7.67
C THR A 6 -3.80 -11.02 6.33
N PRO A 7 -2.66 -11.75 6.20
CA PRO A 7 -1.95 -11.88 4.94
C PRO A 7 -2.83 -12.34 3.77
N ASP A 8 -3.70 -13.33 3.98
CA ASP A 8 -4.60 -13.84 2.94
C ASP A 8 -5.59 -12.77 2.47
N ARG A 9 -6.13 -11.98 3.40
CA ARG A 9 -7.02 -10.86 3.07
C ARG A 9 -6.27 -9.79 2.28
N VAL A 10 -5.03 -9.47 2.67
CA VAL A 10 -4.20 -8.51 1.93
C VAL A 10 -3.95 -9.03 0.51
N MET A 11 -3.57 -10.30 0.37
CA MET A 11 -3.28 -10.91 -0.93
C MET A 11 -4.52 -10.91 -1.84
N ALA A 12 -5.70 -11.24 -1.31
CA ALA A 12 -6.94 -11.18 -2.06
C ALA A 12 -7.24 -9.77 -2.60
N GLU A 13 -7.00 -8.73 -1.80
CA GLU A 13 -7.18 -7.34 -2.26
C GLU A 13 -6.10 -6.92 -3.26
N VAL A 14 -4.85 -7.35 -3.08
CA VAL A 14 -3.77 -7.16 -4.06
C VAL A 14 -4.15 -7.77 -5.40
N GLU A 15 -4.63 -9.02 -5.43
CA GLU A 15 -5.06 -9.68 -6.66
C GLU A 15 -6.23 -8.94 -7.32
N ARG A 16 -7.23 -8.56 -6.53
CA ARG A 16 -8.41 -7.83 -7.03
C ARG A 16 -8.05 -6.49 -7.66
N VAL A 17 -7.14 -5.73 -7.03
CA VAL A 17 -6.82 -4.35 -7.42
C VAL A 17 -5.67 -4.30 -8.43
N MET A 18 -4.57 -5.00 -8.16
CA MET A 18 -3.30 -4.81 -8.87
C MET A 18 -3.13 -5.71 -10.10
N SER A 19 -3.94 -6.75 -10.29
CA SER A 19 -3.82 -7.67 -11.45
C SER A 19 -4.17 -7.03 -12.79
N ARG A 20 -4.85 -5.88 -12.79
CA ARG A 20 -5.17 -5.15 -14.02
C ARG A 20 -3.92 -4.46 -14.59
N PRO A 21 -3.83 -4.22 -15.91
CA PRO A 21 -2.74 -3.46 -16.50
C PRO A 21 -2.57 -2.08 -15.88
N PHE A 22 -1.33 -1.58 -15.92
CA PHE A 22 -0.96 -0.26 -15.42
C PHE A 22 -1.71 0.86 -16.15
N GLU A 23 -2.19 1.84 -15.39
CA GLU A 23 -2.76 3.07 -15.91
C GLU A 23 -2.45 4.24 -14.99
N TRP A 24 -1.84 5.30 -15.53
CA TRP A 24 -1.51 6.50 -14.77
C TRP A 24 -2.75 7.15 -14.15
N GLY A 25 -2.74 7.31 -12.82
CA GLY A 25 -3.82 7.89 -12.03
C GLY A 25 -4.66 6.83 -11.34
N PRO A 26 -5.42 6.01 -12.09
CA PRO A 26 -6.26 4.98 -11.47
C PRO A 26 -5.47 3.77 -10.96
N ARG A 27 -4.45 3.28 -11.67
CA ARG A 27 -3.79 1.98 -11.38
C ARG A 27 -2.29 2.01 -11.67
N ASP A 28 -1.56 2.90 -11.03
CA ASP A 28 -0.11 3.03 -11.17
C ASP A 28 0.64 2.61 -9.90
N CYS A 29 1.94 2.95 -9.88
CA CYS A 29 2.88 2.58 -8.83
C CYS A 29 2.53 3.17 -7.45
N CYS A 30 1.68 4.19 -7.37
CA CYS A 30 1.20 4.74 -6.09
C CYS A 30 -0.27 4.36 -5.87
N SER A 31 -1.10 4.59 -6.89
CA SER A 31 -2.55 4.50 -6.78
C SER A 31 -3.06 3.11 -6.47
N ALA A 32 -2.46 2.08 -7.05
CA ALA A 32 -2.90 0.70 -6.83
C ALA A 32 -2.65 0.25 -5.39
N ALA A 33 -1.51 0.63 -4.79
CA ALA A 33 -1.22 0.33 -3.39
C ALA A 33 -2.20 1.07 -2.46
N CYS A 34 -2.47 2.35 -2.72
CA CYS A 34 -3.45 3.11 -1.93
C CYS A 34 -4.88 2.57 -2.08
N ASP A 35 -5.27 2.05 -3.24
CA ASP A 35 -6.58 1.42 -3.46
C ASP A 35 -6.73 0.13 -2.64
N VAL A 36 -5.68 -0.70 -2.56
CA VAL A 36 -5.65 -1.87 -1.68
C VAL A 36 -5.75 -1.46 -0.22
N PHE A 37 -4.96 -0.46 0.20
CA PHE A 37 -5.02 0.08 1.55
C PHE A 37 -6.43 0.58 1.90
N ALA A 38 -7.07 1.32 1.00
CA ALA A 38 -8.43 1.82 1.19
C ALA A 38 -9.45 0.69 1.31
N ALA A 39 -9.30 -0.39 0.57
CA ALA A 39 -10.15 -1.57 0.69
C ALA A 39 -9.98 -2.30 2.03
N LEU A 40 -8.78 -2.26 2.62
CA LEU A 40 -8.49 -2.90 3.91
C LEU A 40 -8.96 -2.05 5.10
N TRP A 41 -8.71 -0.74 5.04
CA TRP A 41 -8.82 0.17 6.19
C TRP A 41 -9.91 1.23 6.07
N GLY A 42 -10.55 1.36 4.91
CA GLY A 42 -11.71 2.23 4.70
C GLY A 42 -11.39 3.69 4.40
N PHE A 43 -10.13 4.06 4.17
CA PHE A 43 -9.76 5.42 3.74
C PHE A 43 -8.61 5.41 2.74
N ASP A 44 -8.57 6.42 1.87
CA ASP A 44 -7.55 6.57 0.81
C ASP A 44 -6.50 7.63 1.21
N PRO A 45 -5.25 7.22 1.52
CA PRO A 45 -4.19 8.16 1.91
C PRO A 45 -3.81 9.15 0.81
N MET A 46 -4.06 8.81 -0.46
CA MET A 46 -3.75 9.70 -1.58
C MET A 46 -4.96 10.46 -2.13
N ALA A 47 -6.08 10.50 -1.40
CA ALA A 47 -7.33 11.12 -1.86
C ALA A 47 -7.14 12.53 -2.45
N ARG A 48 -6.33 13.39 -1.79
CA ARG A 48 -6.06 14.78 -2.24
C ARG A 48 -5.26 14.86 -3.54
N PHE A 49 -4.59 13.79 -3.94
CA PHE A 49 -3.79 13.73 -5.16
C PHE A 49 -4.55 13.08 -6.31
N ARG A 50 -5.72 12.47 -6.07
CA ARG A 50 -6.49 11.80 -7.13
C ARG A 50 -6.85 12.77 -8.24
N GLY A 51 -6.83 12.29 -9.48
CA GLY A 51 -7.24 13.06 -10.66
C GLY A 51 -6.10 13.57 -11.56
N TYR A 52 -4.83 13.34 -11.21
CA TYR A 52 -3.72 13.59 -12.15
C TYR A 52 -3.82 12.71 -13.40
N ARG A 53 -3.27 13.18 -14.52
CA ARG A 53 -3.37 12.50 -15.81
C ARG A 53 -1.99 12.28 -16.42
N GLY A 54 -1.55 11.02 -16.40
CA GLY A 54 -0.30 10.63 -17.03
C GLY A 54 0.96 10.89 -16.19
N ALA A 55 2.09 10.43 -16.73
CA ALA A 55 3.39 10.50 -16.06
C ALA A 55 3.84 11.92 -15.71
N ARG A 56 3.55 12.90 -16.58
CA ARG A 56 4.00 14.29 -16.39
C ARG A 56 3.39 14.91 -15.14
N ASP A 57 2.10 14.73 -14.92
CA ASP A 57 1.41 15.29 -13.76
C ASP A 57 1.85 14.57 -12.48
N ALA A 58 2.00 13.24 -12.54
CA ALA A 58 2.55 12.47 -11.42
C ALA A 58 3.97 12.94 -11.02
N LEU A 59 4.84 13.18 -12.00
CA LEU A 59 6.18 13.71 -11.77
C LEU A 59 6.17 15.13 -11.20
N ARG A 60 5.24 15.99 -11.62
CA ARG A 60 5.06 17.33 -11.02
C ARG A 60 4.65 17.25 -9.57
N LEU A 61 3.63 16.43 -9.26
CA LEU A 61 3.21 16.19 -7.87
C LEU A 61 4.37 15.70 -7.01
N MET A 62 5.15 14.74 -7.53
CA MET A 62 6.36 14.26 -6.85
C MET A 62 7.40 15.37 -6.66
N ALA A 63 7.67 16.18 -7.67
CA ALA A 63 8.65 17.27 -7.59
C ALA A 63 8.23 18.33 -6.56
N ASP A 64 6.96 18.75 -6.60
CA ASP A 64 6.41 19.75 -5.68
C ASP A 64 6.44 19.27 -4.22
N GLY A 65 6.28 17.96 -4.00
CA GLY A 65 6.41 17.31 -2.69
C GLY A 65 7.84 16.97 -2.26
N GLY A 66 8.87 17.30 -3.06
CA GLY A 66 10.27 17.00 -2.76
C GLY A 66 10.67 15.54 -2.98
N GLY A 67 9.93 14.82 -3.81
CA GLY A 67 10.13 13.42 -4.20
C GLY A 67 9.16 12.45 -3.52
N LEU A 68 8.98 11.27 -4.14
CA LEU A 68 8.07 10.23 -3.63
C LEU A 68 8.33 9.83 -2.16
N PRO A 69 9.59 9.62 -1.69
CA PRO A 69 9.83 9.27 -0.29
C PRO A 69 9.35 10.35 0.70
N LYS A 70 9.51 11.64 0.35
CA LYS A 70 9.08 12.74 1.22
C LYS A 70 7.55 12.87 1.22
N LEU A 71 6.91 12.71 0.07
CA LEU A 71 5.45 12.64 -0.02
C LEU A 71 4.88 11.50 0.81
N CYS A 72 5.44 10.30 0.71
CA CYS A 72 4.98 9.15 1.50
C CYS A 72 5.10 9.41 3.00
N ALA A 73 6.23 9.96 3.45
CA ALA A 73 6.44 10.32 4.86
C ALA A 73 5.48 11.43 5.33
N GLN A 74 5.21 12.43 4.49
CA GLN A 74 4.24 13.48 4.80
C GLN A 74 2.82 12.93 4.92
N VAL A 75 2.36 12.18 3.92
CA VAL A 75 1.03 11.56 3.91
C VAL A 75 0.88 10.64 5.12
N SER A 76 1.88 9.81 5.40
CA SER A 76 1.86 8.89 6.54
C SER A 76 1.65 9.62 7.86
N ARG A 77 2.34 10.76 8.08
CA ARG A 77 2.14 11.60 9.28
C ARG A 77 0.74 12.21 9.33
N GLU A 78 0.24 12.73 8.22
CA GLU A 78 -1.09 13.35 8.14
C GLU A 78 -2.22 12.34 8.36
N THR A 79 -2.01 11.07 8.00
CA THR A 79 -2.99 9.98 8.16
C THR A 79 -2.77 9.15 9.43
N GLY A 80 -1.83 9.54 10.30
CA GLY A 80 -1.54 8.84 11.56
C GLY A 80 -0.89 7.46 11.40
N LEU A 81 -0.28 7.18 10.25
CA LEU A 81 0.55 5.98 10.06
C LEU A 81 1.89 6.17 10.77
N ILE A 82 2.37 5.10 11.40
CA ILE A 82 3.67 5.05 12.07
C ILE A 82 4.69 4.32 11.21
N GLU A 83 5.97 4.58 11.42
CA GLU A 83 7.02 3.81 10.77
C GLU A 83 7.00 2.36 11.25
N GLY A 84 7.05 1.42 10.31
CA GLY A 84 6.97 0.00 10.62
C GLY A 84 6.43 -0.83 9.47
N HIS A 85 6.61 -2.15 9.59
CA HIS A 85 6.16 -3.13 8.61
C HIS A 85 5.12 -4.05 9.25
N ALA A 86 3.90 -4.04 8.73
CA ALA A 86 2.82 -4.92 9.17
C ALA A 86 1.84 -5.19 8.02
N PRO A 87 1.09 -6.31 8.02
CA PRO A 87 0.12 -6.62 6.99
C PRO A 87 -0.84 -5.46 6.70
N GLY A 88 -1.02 -5.15 5.42
CA GLY A 88 -1.83 -4.02 4.94
C GLY A 88 -1.18 -2.64 5.10
N GLY A 89 0.05 -2.56 5.61
CA GLY A 89 0.87 -1.34 5.61
C GLY A 89 1.53 -1.08 4.25
N PHE A 90 2.09 0.11 4.10
CA PHE A 90 2.84 0.52 2.92
C PHE A 90 4.32 0.18 3.02
N GLY A 91 4.93 -0.04 1.86
CA GLY A 91 6.38 -0.04 1.68
C GLY A 91 6.77 0.85 0.49
N LEU A 92 8.03 1.25 0.43
CA LEU A 92 8.59 1.94 -0.72
C LEU A 92 9.86 1.21 -1.18
N THR A 93 9.94 0.88 -2.47
CA THR A 93 11.19 0.43 -3.08
C THR A 93 11.20 0.69 -4.59
N ALA A 94 12.27 0.29 -5.27
CA ALA A 94 12.32 0.29 -6.72
C ALA A 94 11.83 -1.06 -7.28
N ILE A 95 10.88 -1.01 -8.22
CA ILE A 95 10.51 -2.14 -9.07
C ILE A 95 10.97 -1.81 -10.48
N GLU A 96 11.79 -2.68 -11.08
CA GLU A 96 12.37 -2.46 -12.41
C GLU A 96 13.14 -1.12 -12.52
N GLY A 97 13.79 -0.71 -11.42
CA GLY A 97 14.55 0.55 -11.34
C GLY A 97 13.71 1.81 -11.14
N LEU A 98 12.38 1.69 -11.04
CA LEU A 98 11.47 2.81 -10.83
C LEU A 98 10.88 2.80 -9.41
N PRO A 99 10.82 3.95 -8.72
CA PRO A 99 10.17 4.05 -7.41
C PRO A 99 8.70 3.60 -7.47
N SER A 100 8.32 2.74 -6.53
CA SER A 100 7.00 2.15 -6.46
C SER A 100 6.55 1.98 -5.00
N LEU A 101 5.29 2.34 -4.75
CA LEU A 101 4.64 2.09 -3.48
C LEU A 101 4.15 0.64 -3.44
N LEU A 102 4.36 0.00 -2.30
CA LEU A 102 4.07 -1.40 -2.06
C LEU A 102 2.98 -1.54 -1.00
N ILE A 103 2.35 -2.70 -0.97
CA ILE A 103 1.55 -3.18 0.16
C ILE A 103 2.23 -4.38 0.80
N CYS A 104 2.35 -4.34 2.13
CA CYS A 104 2.87 -5.44 2.94
C CYS A 104 1.83 -6.55 3.04
N ILE A 105 2.12 -7.73 2.48
CA ILE A 105 1.30 -8.92 2.70
C ILE A 105 1.64 -9.49 4.08
N THR A 106 2.93 -9.66 4.31
CA THR A 106 3.55 -9.98 5.60
C THR A 106 4.95 -9.37 5.60
N PRO A 107 5.54 -8.98 6.74
CA PRO A 107 6.90 -8.44 6.76
C PRO A 107 7.88 -9.35 6.00
N GLY A 108 8.54 -8.78 4.99
CA GLY A 108 9.43 -9.52 4.07
C GLY A 108 8.77 -10.07 2.80
N THR A 109 7.47 -9.83 2.59
CA THR A 109 6.75 -10.11 1.34
C THR A 109 5.80 -8.96 1.01
N TRP A 110 6.08 -8.31 -0.11
CA TRP A 110 5.43 -7.06 -0.50
C TRP A 110 4.91 -7.17 -1.92
N ALA A 111 3.75 -6.59 -2.19
CA ALA A 111 3.21 -6.48 -3.54
C ALA A 111 3.35 -5.04 -4.05
N GLY A 112 3.83 -4.88 -5.27
CA GLY A 112 3.88 -3.58 -5.94
C GLY A 112 3.47 -3.68 -7.41
N LYS A 113 2.96 -2.57 -7.95
CA LYS A 113 2.43 -2.53 -9.32
C LYS A 113 3.54 -2.71 -10.37
N THR A 114 3.24 -3.48 -11.42
CA THR A 114 4.01 -3.58 -12.67
C THR A 114 3.15 -3.18 -13.86
N LEU A 115 3.74 -3.14 -15.06
CA LEU A 115 3.01 -2.81 -16.30
C LEU A 115 1.80 -3.72 -16.56
N ARG A 116 1.91 -5.02 -16.23
CA ARG A 116 0.89 -6.02 -16.55
C ARG A 116 0.09 -6.52 -15.35
N GLY A 117 0.51 -6.22 -14.14
CA GLY A 117 -0.10 -6.73 -12.92
C GLY A 117 0.65 -6.24 -11.70
N PHE A 118 1.13 -7.15 -10.87
CA PHE A 118 1.99 -6.85 -9.73
C PHE A 118 3.16 -7.83 -9.66
N ALA A 119 4.17 -7.46 -8.87
CA ALA A 119 5.28 -8.32 -8.51
C ALA A 119 5.34 -8.47 -6.99
N LEU A 120 5.82 -9.63 -6.54
CA LEU A 120 6.19 -9.85 -5.15
C LEU A 120 7.67 -9.53 -4.96
N VAL A 121 7.98 -8.67 -3.99
CA VAL A 121 9.35 -8.32 -3.61
C VAL A 121 9.61 -8.66 -2.14
N ARG A 122 10.88 -8.90 -1.80
CA ARG A 122 11.28 -9.38 -0.46
C ARG A 122 11.64 -8.28 0.53
N SER A 123 11.78 -7.05 0.05
CA SER A 123 12.21 -5.92 0.87
C SER A 123 11.49 -4.64 0.47
N ALA A 124 11.42 -3.73 1.44
CA ALA A 124 11.06 -2.33 1.25
C ALA A 124 12.12 -1.48 1.95
N ASP A 125 12.53 -0.38 1.33
CA ASP A 125 13.55 0.53 1.86
C ASP A 125 12.98 1.37 3.03
N LYS A 126 11.68 1.63 2.97
CA LYS A 126 10.88 2.27 4.03
C LYS A 126 9.52 1.62 4.10
N GLY A 127 8.85 1.75 5.23
CA GLY A 127 7.46 1.35 5.35
C GLY A 127 6.72 2.02 6.49
N TRP A 128 5.40 2.02 6.37
CA TRP A 128 4.48 2.64 7.31
C TRP A 128 3.26 1.77 7.50
N CYS A 129 2.75 1.69 8.72
CA CYS A 129 1.55 0.92 9.03
C CYS A 129 0.66 1.66 10.04
N LEU A 130 -0.59 1.21 10.17
CA LEU A 130 -1.40 1.62 11.31
C LEU A 130 -0.81 1.02 12.57
N ALA A 131 -0.85 1.76 13.67
CA ALA A 131 -0.48 1.25 14.98
C ALA A 131 -1.37 0.05 15.32
N GLN A 132 -0.81 -1.16 15.25
CA GLN A 132 -1.51 -2.37 15.68
C GLN A 132 -1.33 -2.52 17.19
N THR A 133 -2.41 -2.73 17.92
CA THR A 133 -2.34 -3.07 19.34
C THR A 133 -1.86 -4.52 19.50
N ALA A 134 -1.04 -4.80 20.51
CA ALA A 134 -0.47 -6.13 20.78
C ALA A 134 -1.52 -7.27 20.86
N SER A 135 -2.80 -6.95 21.12
CA SER A 135 -3.92 -7.89 21.10
C SER A 135 -4.26 -8.49 19.73
N ASP A 136 -3.82 -7.88 18.62
CA ASP A 136 -4.18 -8.31 17.27
C ASP A 136 -3.19 -9.30 16.66
N LEU A 137 -1.96 -9.37 17.20
CA LEU A 137 -0.89 -10.24 16.73
C LEU A 137 -0.93 -11.65 17.36
N ASP A 138 -1.62 -11.80 18.49
CA ASP A 138 -1.63 -13.03 19.30
C ASP A 138 -2.91 -13.87 19.11
N ARG A 139 -3.74 -13.54 18.10
CA ARG A 139 -4.92 -14.34 17.76
C ARG A 139 -4.50 -15.46 16.79
N PRO A 140 -4.55 -16.75 17.20
CA PRO A 140 -4.33 -17.84 16.27
C PRO A 140 -5.36 -17.76 15.14
N SER A 141 -4.87 -17.75 13.91
CA SER A 141 -5.61 -17.86 12.66
C SER A 141 -6.40 -19.17 12.66
N GLY A 142 -7.64 -19.16 13.15
CA GLY A 142 -8.39 -20.42 13.17
C GLY A 142 -9.83 -20.47 13.67
N LEU A 143 -10.43 -19.40 14.21
CA LEU A 143 -11.80 -19.50 14.74
C LEU A 143 -12.67 -18.30 14.37
N CYS A 144 -13.12 -18.28 13.11
CA CYS A 144 -14.38 -17.63 12.78
C CYS A 144 -15.51 -18.60 13.17
N ARG A 145 -16.11 -18.41 14.35
CA ARG A 145 -17.33 -19.14 14.74
C ARG A 145 -18.53 -18.53 14.00
N PRO A 146 -19.35 -19.30 13.28
CA PRO A 146 -20.61 -18.78 12.77
C PRO A 146 -21.59 -18.54 13.93
N ALA A 147 -22.40 -17.50 13.77
CA ALA A 147 -23.58 -17.24 14.59
C ALA A 147 -24.73 -18.18 14.23
#